data_AF-A0A8R1E617-F1
#
_entry.id   AF-A0A8R1E617-F1
#
_cell.length_a   1.000
_cell.length_b   1.000
_cell.length_c   1.000
_cell.angle_alpha   90.00
_cell.angle_beta   90.00
_cell.angle_gamma   90.00
#
_symmetry.space_group_name_H-M   'P 1'
#
loop_
_entity.id
_entity.type
_entity.pdbx_description
1 polymer ?
#
loop_
_entity_poly.entity_id
_entity_poly.type
_entity_poly.pdbx_seq_one_letter_code
_entity_poly.pdbx_strand_id
1 'polypeptide(L)'
;MKSGSEKISFFRLNFGLVALINPHLTPKARIIIVSLMLVANQLYTNAPTMPLFMVHLTGAARWALSTSSSRYMSTKCHELLSHLPHAIELFGNIAPLSTFASEHFYKYCLKGFNAQLTNGFIETAVPRAILHSAIRREIKFRASTSLTQCIADFLKATPDMKPFEISWKHCIQQLNSDDVLEELSSYTYYATVTLSIGKLQSTYKKTKTFSDVFFAENSTGTHACYRFIATCVDGDNVRILAERIRPLRMSEEFPLMQKVANEMTRPGNTYAHNVLTQLKRFSGLIHGCPTGDREILPTSAVRGLGAYIMDGTNGYYVQINGGCVHH
;
A
#
# COMPACT_ATOMS: atom_id res chain seq x y z
N MET A 1 7.30 10.98 20.38
CA MET A 1 5.99 10.29 20.32
C MET A 1 5.79 9.84 18.86
N LYS A 2 5.69 8.53 18.58
CA LYS A 2 5.47 8.05 17.18
C LYS A 2 4.13 8.57 16.65
N SER A 3 4.11 9.06 15.42
CA SER A 3 2.89 9.57 14.77
C SER A 3 1.86 8.44 14.55
N GLY A 4 0.57 8.79 14.37
CA GLY A 4 -0.47 7.79 14.12
C GLY A 4 -0.19 6.93 12.88
N SER A 5 0.33 7.56 11.82
CA SER A 5 0.73 6.89 10.58
C SER A 5 1.88 5.90 10.79
N GLU A 6 2.88 6.23 11.61
CA GLU A 6 3.96 5.30 11.95
C GLU A 6 3.46 4.07 12.70
N LYS A 7 2.49 4.22 13.60
CA LYS A 7 1.89 3.11 14.33
C LYS A 7 1.10 2.18 13.40
N ILE A 8 0.34 2.74 12.46
CA ILE A 8 -0.44 1.97 11.47
C ILE A 8 0.50 1.25 10.51
N SER A 9 1.55 1.91 10.01
CA SER A 9 2.58 1.28 9.17
C SER A 9 3.30 0.16 9.93
N PHE A 10 3.66 0.39 11.18
CA PHE A 10 4.27 -0.65 12.01
C PHE A 10 3.34 -1.85 12.19
N PHE A 11 2.05 -1.62 12.48
CA PHE A 11 1.06 -2.69 12.59
C PHE A 11 0.90 -3.47 11.28
N ARG A 12 0.70 -2.80 10.14
CA ARG A 12 0.50 -3.47 8.84
C ARG A 12 1.73 -4.27 8.41
N LEU A 13 2.90 -3.66 8.48
CA LEU A 13 4.11 -4.21 7.88
C LEU A 13 4.85 -5.17 8.80
N ASN A 14 4.82 -4.96 10.11
CA ASN A 14 5.53 -5.85 11.05
C ASN A 14 4.55 -6.86 11.63
N PHE A 15 3.51 -6.41 12.33
CA PHE A 15 2.57 -7.31 12.98
C PHE A 15 1.73 -8.11 11.98
N GLY A 16 1.24 -7.44 10.93
CA GLY A 16 0.39 -8.05 9.92
C GLY A 16 1.10 -9.10 9.07
N LEU A 17 2.29 -8.80 8.55
CA LEU A 17 3.09 -9.78 7.81
C LEU A 17 3.54 -10.95 8.69
N VAL A 18 3.99 -10.68 9.93
CA VAL A 18 4.35 -11.76 10.88
C VAL A 18 3.13 -12.64 11.20
N ALA A 19 1.92 -12.08 11.22
CA ALA A 19 0.70 -12.88 11.42
C ALA A 19 0.38 -13.85 10.27
N LEU A 20 1.02 -13.72 9.11
CA LEU A 20 0.89 -14.69 8.02
C LEU A 20 1.82 -15.90 8.20
N ILE A 21 2.95 -15.73 8.90
CA ILE A 21 3.99 -16.78 9.07
C ILE A 21 4.08 -17.38 10.47
N ASN A 22 3.61 -16.67 11.51
CA ASN A 22 3.77 -17.13 12.89
C ASN A 22 2.77 -18.26 13.20
N PRO A 23 3.20 -19.50 13.49
CA PRO A 23 2.28 -20.62 13.75
C PRO A 23 1.61 -20.55 15.13
N HIS A 24 2.13 -19.75 16.07
CA HIS A 24 1.66 -19.70 17.46
C HIS A 24 0.45 -18.77 17.67
N LEU A 25 0.02 -18.02 16.64
CA LEU A 25 -1.19 -17.22 16.74
C LEU A 25 -2.44 -18.10 16.79
N THR A 26 -3.32 -17.82 17.74
CA THR A 26 -4.64 -18.44 17.78
C THR A 26 -5.43 -18.11 16.50
N PRO A 27 -6.35 -19.00 16.05
CA PRO A 27 -7.13 -18.76 14.84
C PRO A 27 -7.86 -17.42 14.82
N LYS A 28 -8.49 -17.02 15.95
CA LYS A 28 -9.18 -15.73 16.07
C LYS A 28 -8.21 -14.56 16.01
N ALA A 29 -7.06 -14.63 16.69
CA ALA A 29 -6.06 -13.57 16.62
C ALA A 29 -5.54 -13.37 15.19
N ARG A 30 -5.30 -14.46 14.46
CA ARG A 30 -4.87 -14.40 13.05
C ARG A 30 -5.92 -13.71 12.18
N ILE A 31 -7.20 -14.08 12.31
CA ILE A 31 -8.30 -13.42 11.59
C ILE A 31 -8.29 -11.92 11.86
N ILE A 32 -8.24 -11.51 13.13
CA ILE A 32 -8.27 -10.08 13.52
C ILE A 32 -7.10 -9.33 12.88
N ILE A 33 -5.87 -9.81 13.09
CA ILE A 33 -4.66 -9.10 12.66
C ILE A 33 -4.60 -9.01 11.13
N VAL A 34 -4.86 -10.11 10.43
CA VAL A 34 -4.82 -10.16 8.97
C VAL A 34 -5.92 -9.31 8.35
N SER A 35 -7.16 -9.37 8.87
CA SER A 35 -8.25 -8.53 8.38
C SER A 35 -7.94 -7.04 8.53
N LEU A 36 -7.47 -6.63 9.71
CA LEU A 36 -7.15 -5.23 9.98
C LEU A 36 -5.92 -4.75 9.19
N MET A 37 -4.93 -5.62 8.99
CA MET A 37 -3.79 -5.33 8.14
C MET A 37 -4.22 -5.05 6.70
N LEU A 38 -5.07 -5.90 6.12
CA LEU A 38 -5.56 -5.72 4.75
C LEU A 38 -6.43 -4.47 4.59
N VAL A 39 -7.35 -4.21 5.53
CA VAL A 39 -8.15 -2.97 5.55
C VAL A 39 -7.24 -1.75 5.60
N ALA A 40 -6.30 -1.73 6.54
CA ALA A 40 -5.37 -0.63 6.66
C ALA A 40 -4.41 -0.55 5.47
N ASN A 41 -4.12 -1.66 4.77
CA ASN A 41 -3.32 -1.63 3.55
C ASN A 41 -4.06 -0.95 2.40
N GLN A 42 -5.33 -1.30 2.22
CA GLN A 42 -6.15 -0.69 1.17
C GLN A 42 -6.34 0.81 1.39
N LEU A 43 -6.40 1.26 2.64
CA LEU A 43 -6.50 2.68 2.97
C LEU A 43 -5.25 3.48 2.55
N TYR A 44 -4.07 2.86 2.44
CA TYR A 44 -2.81 3.58 2.16
C TYR A 44 -2.21 3.26 0.79
N THR A 45 -2.90 2.43 0.01
CA THR A 45 -2.46 2.03 -1.33
C THR A 45 -3.58 2.30 -2.33
N ASN A 46 -3.23 2.36 -3.60
CA ASN A 46 -4.17 2.37 -4.72
C ASN A 46 -4.33 0.97 -5.33
N ALA A 47 -3.97 -0.08 -4.58
CA ALA A 47 -4.05 -1.44 -5.07
C ALA A 47 -5.51 -1.80 -5.40
N PRO A 48 -5.77 -2.42 -6.57
CA PRO A 48 -7.09 -2.94 -6.91
C PRO A 48 -7.63 -3.93 -5.86
N THR A 49 -8.92 -3.79 -5.52
CA THR A 49 -9.65 -4.67 -4.60
C THR A 49 -10.91 -5.22 -5.24
N MET A 50 -11.39 -6.33 -4.66
CA MET A 50 -12.65 -6.96 -5.06
C MET A 50 -13.87 -6.24 -4.47
N PRO A 51 -15.06 -6.39 -5.07
CA PRO A 51 -16.31 -6.03 -4.42
C PRO A 51 -16.41 -6.67 -3.03
N LEU A 52 -17.02 -5.95 -2.08
CA LEU A 52 -17.20 -6.38 -0.69
C LEU A 52 -15.90 -6.56 0.12
N PHE A 53 -14.72 -6.17 -0.40
CA PHE A 53 -13.45 -6.27 0.33
C PHE A 53 -13.54 -5.71 1.76
N MET A 54 -14.04 -4.48 1.89
CA MET A 54 -14.21 -3.83 3.20
C MET A 54 -15.26 -4.53 4.06
N VAL A 55 -16.39 -4.95 3.47
CA VAL A 55 -17.48 -5.64 4.19
C VAL A 55 -16.99 -6.95 4.79
N HIS A 56 -16.32 -7.78 3.98
CA HIS A 56 -15.83 -9.09 4.41
C HIS A 56 -14.77 -9.00 5.51
N LEU A 57 -13.79 -8.11 5.34
CA LEU A 57 -12.68 -7.98 6.30
C LEU A 57 -13.12 -7.32 7.60
N THR A 58 -13.92 -6.26 7.54
CA THR A 58 -14.45 -5.63 8.75
C THR A 58 -15.42 -6.56 9.48
N GLY A 59 -16.26 -7.30 8.76
CA GLY A 59 -17.14 -8.32 9.33
C GLY A 59 -16.37 -9.42 10.07
N ALA A 60 -15.31 -9.96 9.47
CA ALA A 60 -14.45 -10.97 10.09
C ALA A 60 -13.74 -10.45 11.34
N ALA A 61 -13.14 -9.25 11.27
CA ALA A 61 -12.51 -8.62 12.43
C ALA A 61 -13.50 -8.38 13.57
N ARG A 62 -14.69 -7.85 13.26
CA ARG A 62 -15.74 -7.58 14.25
C ARG A 62 -16.20 -8.84 14.97
N TRP A 63 -16.49 -9.91 14.23
CA TRP A 63 -16.91 -11.18 14.81
C TRP A 63 -15.82 -11.78 15.70
N ALA A 64 -14.57 -11.78 15.24
CA ALA A 64 -13.48 -12.35 16.02
C ALA A 64 -13.19 -11.52 17.28
N LEU A 65 -13.28 -10.18 17.21
CA LEU A 65 -13.11 -9.29 18.36
C LEU A 65 -14.26 -9.42 19.38
N SER A 66 -15.51 -9.43 18.93
CA SER A 66 -16.67 -9.54 19.84
C SER A 66 -16.71 -10.87 20.58
N THR A 67 -16.24 -11.95 19.93
CA THR A 67 -16.16 -13.28 20.56
C THR A 67 -14.89 -13.52 21.37
N SER A 68 -13.91 -12.61 21.32
CA SER A 68 -12.65 -12.73 22.08
C SER A 68 -12.57 -11.76 23.26
N SER A 69 -13.37 -10.69 23.27
CA SER A 69 -13.37 -9.69 24.34
C SER A 69 -14.76 -9.08 24.52
N SER A 70 -15.35 -9.25 25.70
CA SER A 70 -16.62 -8.60 26.07
C SER A 70 -16.51 -7.06 26.10
N ARG A 71 -15.30 -6.53 26.38
CA ARG A 71 -15.02 -5.09 26.36
C ARG A 71 -15.09 -4.48 24.97
N TYR A 72 -14.88 -5.25 23.89
CA TYR A 72 -14.86 -4.70 22.54
C TYR A 72 -16.15 -3.94 22.20
N MET A 73 -17.31 -4.54 22.51
CA MET A 73 -18.63 -3.95 22.25
C MET A 73 -18.90 -2.68 23.07
N SER A 74 -18.18 -2.46 24.18
CA SER A 74 -18.26 -1.23 24.97
C SER A 74 -17.32 -0.11 24.49
N THR A 75 -16.47 -0.37 23.50
CA THR A 75 -15.49 0.62 23.01
C THR A 75 -15.96 1.28 21.72
N LYS A 76 -15.71 2.58 21.51
CA LYS A 76 -16.01 3.26 20.21
C LYS A 76 -15.37 2.59 18.99
N CYS A 77 -14.32 1.80 19.19
CA CYS A 77 -13.64 1.05 18.12
C CYS A 77 -14.58 0.09 17.38
N HIS A 78 -15.56 -0.50 18.09
CA HIS A 78 -16.53 -1.39 17.44
C HIS A 78 -17.39 -0.65 16.42
N GLU A 79 -17.80 0.58 16.73
CA GLU A 79 -18.62 1.37 15.84
C GLU A 79 -17.83 1.77 14.58
N LEU A 80 -16.58 2.21 14.76
CA LEU A 80 -15.69 2.56 13.64
C LEU A 80 -15.54 1.40 12.65
N LEU A 81 -15.28 0.18 13.13
CA LEU A 81 -15.19 -1.01 12.26
C LEU A 81 -16.54 -1.38 11.64
N SER A 82 -17.65 -1.12 12.33
CA SER A 82 -19.00 -1.43 11.84
C SER A 82 -19.40 -0.55 10.65
N HIS A 83 -18.99 0.71 10.68
CA HIS A 83 -19.42 1.72 9.72
C HIS A 83 -18.40 2.00 8.61
N LEU A 84 -17.17 1.51 8.75
CA LEU A 84 -16.11 1.72 7.77
C LEU A 84 -16.50 1.35 6.32
N PRO A 85 -17.18 0.22 6.04
CA PRO A 85 -17.58 -0.10 4.67
C PRO A 85 -18.50 0.97 4.06
N HIS A 86 -19.49 1.44 4.83
CA HIS A 86 -20.43 2.46 4.38
C HIS A 86 -19.76 3.82 4.22
N ALA A 87 -18.82 4.18 5.11
CA ALA A 87 -18.04 5.40 4.96
C ALA A 87 -17.19 5.38 3.68
N ILE A 88 -16.60 4.23 3.33
CA ILE A 88 -15.83 4.08 2.10
C ILE A 88 -16.72 4.12 0.86
N GLU A 89 -17.91 3.53 0.93
CA GLU A 89 -18.90 3.59 -0.14
C GLU A 89 -19.33 5.03 -0.45
N LEU A 90 -19.60 5.83 0.58
CA LEU A 90 -20.06 7.22 0.42
C LEU A 90 -18.94 8.18 0.01
N PHE A 91 -17.72 7.99 0.51
CA PHE A 91 -16.67 9.01 0.45
C PHE A 91 -15.35 8.56 -0.18
N GLY A 92 -15.26 7.30 -0.59
CA GLY A 92 -14.02 6.72 -1.09
C GLY A 92 -12.98 6.50 0.01
N ASN A 93 -11.70 6.65 -0.32
CA ASN A 93 -10.63 6.37 0.63
C ASN A 93 -10.51 7.47 1.69
N ILE A 94 -10.88 7.14 2.93
CA ILE A 94 -10.90 8.06 4.08
C ILE A 94 -9.59 8.12 4.87
N ALA A 95 -8.53 7.43 4.45
CA ALA A 95 -7.22 7.49 5.10
C ALA A 95 -6.59 8.90 5.26
N PRO A 96 -6.82 9.87 4.34
CA PRO A 96 -6.35 11.24 4.51
C PRO A 96 -7.02 11.99 5.67
N LEU A 97 -8.17 11.49 6.17
CA LEU A 97 -8.80 12.02 7.36
C LEU A 97 -8.02 11.49 8.57
N SER A 98 -7.30 12.37 9.28
CA SER A 98 -6.70 12.02 10.57
C SER A 98 -7.72 11.32 11.47
N THR A 99 -7.31 10.47 12.40
CA THR A 99 -8.23 9.81 13.35
C THR A 99 -9.21 10.78 14.04
N PHE A 100 -8.80 12.05 14.21
CA PHE A 100 -9.64 13.13 14.71
C PHE A 100 -10.66 13.62 13.67
N ALA A 101 -10.23 13.85 12.43
CA ALA A 101 -11.12 14.19 11.32
C ALA A 101 -12.09 13.04 11.00
N SER A 102 -11.65 11.78 11.06
CA SER A 102 -12.52 10.60 10.89
C SER A 102 -13.51 10.47 12.04
N GLU A 103 -13.15 10.75 13.31
CA GLU A 103 -14.09 10.70 14.44
C GLU A 103 -15.15 11.81 14.37
N HIS A 104 -14.76 13.03 13.95
CA HIS A 104 -15.72 14.13 13.73
C HIS A 104 -16.61 13.89 12.51
N PHE A 105 -16.04 13.36 11.42
CA PHE A 105 -16.77 12.97 10.22
C PHE A 105 -17.73 11.80 10.47
N TYR A 106 -17.30 10.83 11.29
CA TYR A 106 -18.10 9.72 11.79
C TYR A 106 -19.31 10.20 12.63
N LYS A 107 -19.11 11.16 13.54
CA LYS A 107 -20.22 11.78 14.29
C LYS A 107 -21.19 12.54 13.40
N TYR A 108 -20.69 13.21 12.35
CA TYR A 108 -21.49 13.95 11.39
C TYR A 108 -22.42 13.03 10.56
N CYS A 109 -21.91 11.90 10.06
CA CYS A 109 -22.66 11.04 9.14
C CYS A 109 -23.73 10.16 9.82
N LEU A 110 -23.57 9.79 11.09
CA LEU A 110 -24.40 8.75 11.73
C LEU A 110 -25.29 9.22 12.89
N LYS A 111 -24.94 10.30 13.60
CA LYS A 111 -25.72 10.74 14.77
C LYS A 111 -26.79 11.78 14.47
N GLY A 112 -26.91 12.22 13.22
CA GLY A 112 -27.62 13.46 12.94
C GLY A 112 -26.86 14.64 13.57
N PHE A 113 -27.02 15.79 12.95
CA PHE A 113 -26.41 17.06 13.32
C PHE A 113 -26.29 17.29 14.85
N ASN A 114 -25.08 17.53 15.38
CA ASN A 114 -24.90 18.13 16.70
C ASN A 114 -24.37 19.56 16.52
N ALA A 115 -25.27 20.53 16.63
CA ALA A 115 -24.98 21.95 16.40
C ALA A 115 -23.81 22.52 17.23
N GLN A 116 -23.45 21.90 18.35
CA GLN A 116 -22.36 22.38 19.22
C GLN A 116 -20.97 21.84 18.83
N LEU A 117 -20.87 20.73 18.09
CA LEU A 117 -19.58 20.06 17.78
C LEU A 117 -19.23 20.00 16.29
N THR A 118 -20.19 20.24 15.39
CA THR A 118 -20.02 20.10 13.93
C THR A 118 -20.43 21.34 13.13
N ASN A 119 -20.73 22.46 13.79
CA ASN A 119 -21.10 23.69 13.09
C ASN A 119 -19.93 24.19 12.21
N GLY A 120 -20.19 24.37 10.92
CA GLY A 120 -19.17 24.82 9.95
C GLY A 120 -18.20 23.75 9.47
N PHE A 121 -18.27 22.49 9.93
CA PHE A 121 -17.23 21.50 9.58
C PHE A 121 -17.28 21.08 8.10
N ILE A 122 -18.46 20.91 7.50
CA ILE A 122 -18.57 20.68 6.06
C ILE A 122 -18.05 21.91 5.31
N GLU A 123 -18.50 23.11 5.69
CA GLU A 123 -18.10 24.36 5.06
C GLU A 123 -16.60 24.68 5.24
N THR A 124 -15.93 24.05 6.21
CA THR A 124 -14.51 24.30 6.52
C THR A 124 -13.59 23.18 6.03
N ALA A 125 -13.93 21.91 6.25
CA ALA A 125 -13.03 20.78 5.98
C ALA A 125 -13.10 20.32 4.52
N VAL A 126 -14.30 20.24 3.94
CA VAL A 126 -14.48 19.81 2.54
C VAL A 126 -13.86 20.83 1.58
N PRO A 127 -14.12 22.15 1.70
CA PRO A 127 -13.43 23.16 0.90
C PRO A 127 -11.93 23.18 1.13
N ARG A 128 -11.42 22.98 2.35
CA ARG A 128 -9.96 22.91 2.58
C ARG A 128 -9.32 21.71 1.89
N ALA A 129 -9.93 20.53 1.94
CA ALA A 129 -9.43 19.35 1.25
C ALA A 129 -9.45 19.53 -0.28
N ILE A 130 -10.56 20.05 -0.82
CA ILE A 130 -10.70 20.36 -2.25
C ILE A 130 -9.70 21.44 -2.67
N LEU A 131 -9.59 22.53 -1.90
CA LEU A 131 -8.71 23.66 -2.19
C LEU A 131 -7.23 23.23 -2.10
N HIS A 132 -6.82 22.48 -1.08
CA HIS A 132 -5.46 21.95 -1.00
C HIS A 132 -5.15 21.04 -2.20
N SER A 133 -6.07 20.17 -2.60
CA SER A 133 -5.89 19.29 -3.75
C SER A 133 -5.83 20.06 -5.07
N ALA A 134 -6.70 21.07 -5.23
CA ALA A 134 -6.75 21.93 -6.41
C ALA A 134 -5.49 22.80 -6.54
N ILE A 135 -5.05 23.44 -5.44
CA ILE A 135 -3.81 24.22 -5.40
C ILE A 135 -2.62 23.35 -5.75
N ARG A 136 -2.50 22.14 -5.16
CA ARG A 136 -1.38 21.25 -5.48
C ARG A 136 -1.39 20.81 -6.94
N ARG A 137 -2.56 20.48 -7.50
CA ARG A 137 -2.70 20.13 -8.92
C ARG A 137 -2.29 21.29 -9.82
N GLU A 138 -2.74 22.50 -9.52
CA GLU A 138 -2.44 23.71 -10.29
C GLU A 138 -0.97 24.10 -10.21
N ILE A 139 -0.37 24.09 -9.01
CA ILE A 139 1.05 24.35 -8.81
C ILE A 139 1.90 23.31 -9.56
N LYS A 140 1.54 22.03 -9.48
CA LYS A 140 2.24 20.96 -10.21
C LYS A 140 2.11 21.15 -11.73
N PHE A 141 0.91 21.48 -12.22
CA PHE A 141 0.68 21.76 -13.64
C PHE A 141 1.55 22.92 -14.12
N ARG A 142 1.47 24.09 -13.47
CA ARG A 142 2.26 25.27 -13.84
C ARG A 142 3.76 25.05 -13.71
N ALA A 143 4.21 24.33 -12.69
CA ALA A 143 5.62 23.98 -12.55
C ALA A 143 6.14 23.15 -13.72
N SER A 144 5.28 22.33 -14.35
CA SER A 144 5.65 21.50 -15.51
C SER A 144 5.42 22.15 -16.88
N THR A 145 4.48 23.10 -17.00
CA THR A 145 4.08 23.68 -18.31
C THR A 145 4.43 25.15 -18.48
N SER A 146 4.55 25.91 -17.38
CA SER A 146 4.69 27.37 -17.40
C SER A 146 5.35 27.88 -16.11
N LEU A 147 6.62 27.48 -15.91
CA LEU A 147 7.38 27.86 -14.72
C LEU A 147 7.72 29.35 -14.73
N THR A 148 6.89 30.16 -14.07
CA THR A 148 7.17 31.59 -13.84
C THR A 148 8.09 31.77 -12.63
N GLN A 149 8.79 32.91 -12.56
CA GLN A 149 9.64 33.24 -11.41
C GLN A 149 8.86 33.19 -10.08
N CYS A 150 7.61 33.65 -10.07
CA CYS A 150 6.73 33.60 -8.90
C CYS A 150 6.45 32.16 -8.45
N ILE A 151 6.18 31.23 -9.39
CA ILE A 151 6.01 29.80 -9.06
C ILE A 151 7.34 29.20 -8.59
N ALA A 152 8.47 29.55 -9.19
CA ALA A 152 9.78 29.08 -8.77
C ALA A 152 10.13 29.54 -7.34
N ASP A 153 9.86 30.80 -7.00
CA ASP A 153 10.06 31.36 -5.66
C ASP A 153 9.10 30.74 -4.64
N PHE A 154 7.82 30.54 -5.02
CA PHE A 154 6.84 29.82 -4.21
C PHE A 154 7.30 28.39 -3.90
N LEU A 155 7.77 27.65 -4.91
CA LEU A 155 8.29 26.29 -4.74
C LEU A 155 9.59 26.25 -3.94
N LYS A 156 10.41 27.30 -3.99
CA LYS A 156 11.60 27.44 -3.15
C LYS A 156 11.22 27.63 -1.67
N ALA A 157 10.14 28.37 -1.40
CA ALA A 157 9.57 28.55 -0.07
C ALA A 157 8.72 27.33 0.40
N THR A 158 8.22 26.52 -0.54
CA THR A 158 7.39 25.33 -0.28
C THR A 158 7.98 24.07 -0.93
N PRO A 159 9.12 23.54 -0.43
CA PRO A 159 9.83 22.43 -1.06
C PRO A 159 8.97 21.17 -1.23
N ASP A 160 8.02 20.93 -0.32
CA ASP A 160 7.10 19.79 -0.33
C ASP A 160 6.11 19.81 -1.52
N MET A 161 5.97 20.95 -2.20
CA MET A 161 5.10 21.13 -3.37
C MET A 161 5.85 21.05 -4.69
N LYS A 162 7.19 20.93 -4.67
CA LYS A 162 7.98 20.78 -5.89
C LYS A 162 7.58 19.50 -6.63
N PRO A 163 7.41 19.55 -7.96
CA PRO A 163 7.33 18.34 -8.75
C PRO A 163 8.54 17.47 -8.45
N PHE A 164 8.29 16.22 -8.11
CA PHE A 164 9.35 15.29 -7.84
C PHE A 164 10.06 14.93 -9.16
N GLU A 165 11.38 15.14 -9.21
CA GLU A 165 12.23 14.70 -10.31
C GLU A 165 12.84 13.33 -10.01
N ILE A 166 12.67 12.40 -10.96
CA ILE A 166 13.29 11.08 -10.86
C ILE A 166 14.81 11.25 -10.89
N SER A 167 15.50 10.58 -9.96
CA SER A 167 16.96 10.60 -9.90
C SER A 167 17.50 9.20 -9.66
N TRP A 168 18.67 8.92 -10.24
CA TRP A 168 19.35 7.64 -10.13
C TRP A 168 20.81 7.83 -9.69
N LYS A 169 21.36 6.84 -9.00
CA LYS A 169 22.72 6.87 -8.44
C LYS A 169 23.35 5.48 -8.42
N HIS A 170 24.67 5.45 -8.24
CA HIS A 170 25.49 4.23 -8.13
C HIS A 170 25.50 3.45 -9.44
N CYS A 171 26.36 3.86 -10.36
CA CYS A 171 26.55 3.21 -11.65
C CYS A 171 26.98 1.74 -11.43
N ILE A 172 26.36 0.83 -12.17
CA ILE A 172 26.69 -0.59 -12.18
C ILE A 172 27.67 -0.81 -13.33
N GLN A 173 28.90 -1.20 -13.01
CA GLN A 173 29.93 -1.44 -14.03
C GLN A 173 29.68 -2.72 -14.82
N GLN A 174 29.15 -3.75 -14.17
CA GLN A 174 28.89 -5.05 -14.77
C GLN A 174 27.64 -5.67 -14.15
N LEU A 175 26.72 -6.10 -15.02
CA LEU A 175 25.58 -6.93 -14.64
C LEU A 175 25.98 -8.40 -14.58
N ASN A 176 25.31 -9.16 -13.72
CA ASN A 176 25.31 -10.61 -13.71
C ASN A 176 24.72 -11.12 -15.03
N SER A 177 25.14 -12.32 -15.45
CA SER A 177 24.70 -12.95 -16.71
C SER A 177 23.19 -12.93 -16.90
N ASP A 178 22.44 -13.22 -15.83
CA ASP A 178 20.98 -13.36 -15.88
C ASP A 178 20.25 -12.02 -16.00
N ASP A 179 20.95 -10.91 -15.78
CA ASP A 179 20.41 -9.55 -15.85
C ASP A 179 20.78 -8.84 -17.16
N VAL A 180 21.62 -9.45 -18.00
CA VAL A 180 22.02 -8.88 -19.28
C VAL A 180 20.92 -9.13 -20.31
N LEU A 181 20.33 -8.05 -20.83
CA LEU A 181 19.37 -8.08 -21.93
C LEU A 181 19.95 -7.32 -23.13
N GLU A 182 19.94 -7.95 -24.31
CA GLU A 182 20.49 -7.38 -25.55
C GLU A 182 19.87 -6.01 -25.90
N GLU A 183 18.56 -5.88 -25.67
CA GLU A 183 17.79 -4.66 -25.89
C GLU A 183 18.21 -3.46 -25.02
N LEU A 184 19.02 -3.67 -23.99
CA LEU A 184 19.55 -2.64 -23.09
C LEU A 184 21.05 -2.41 -23.25
N SER A 185 21.71 -3.01 -24.25
CA SER A 185 23.17 -2.94 -24.43
C SER A 185 23.76 -1.53 -24.51
N SER A 186 23.00 -0.53 -24.99
CA SER A 186 23.44 0.87 -25.06
C SER A 186 23.21 1.67 -23.77
N TYR A 187 22.52 1.10 -22.78
CA TYR A 187 22.09 1.84 -21.60
C TYR A 187 23.16 1.84 -20.51
N THR A 188 23.22 2.92 -19.73
CA THR A 188 23.95 2.94 -18.47
C THR A 188 23.04 2.46 -17.34
N TYR A 189 23.56 1.56 -16.49
CA TYR A 189 22.80 0.95 -15.41
C TYR A 189 23.10 1.57 -14.05
N TYR A 190 22.08 1.73 -13.21
CA TYR A 190 22.21 2.29 -11.87
C TYR A 190 21.49 1.44 -10.82
N ALA A 191 22.15 1.20 -9.68
CA ALA A 191 21.64 0.36 -8.61
C ALA A 191 20.67 1.06 -7.65
N THR A 192 20.33 2.32 -7.90
CA THR A 192 19.41 3.09 -7.05
C THR A 192 18.60 4.06 -7.88
N VAL A 193 17.30 4.12 -7.62
CA VAL A 193 16.39 5.13 -8.16
C VAL A 193 15.54 5.74 -7.04
N THR A 194 15.36 7.05 -7.11
CA THR A 194 14.44 7.79 -6.26
C THR A 194 13.26 8.22 -7.12
N LEU A 195 12.07 7.77 -6.73
CA LEU A 195 10.78 8.07 -7.31
C LEU A 195 9.97 8.95 -6.34
N SER A 196 8.88 9.55 -6.83
CA SER A 196 7.99 10.40 -6.01
C SER A 196 7.37 9.66 -4.83
N ILE A 197 7.20 8.35 -5.01
CA ILE A 197 6.69 7.42 -4.02
C ILE A 197 7.81 6.81 -3.16
N GLY A 198 9.06 7.25 -3.31
CA GLY A 198 10.20 6.83 -2.49
C GLY A 198 11.29 6.12 -3.29
N LYS A 199 12.15 5.38 -2.60
CA LYS A 199 13.45 4.95 -3.13
C LYS A 199 13.55 3.44 -3.29
N LEU A 200 14.05 3.01 -4.44
CA LEU A 200 14.44 1.63 -4.72
C LEU A 200 15.96 1.48 -4.76
N GLN A 201 16.45 0.36 -4.25
CA GLN A 201 17.87 0.04 -4.20
C GLN A 201 18.08 -1.45 -4.38
N SER A 202 18.85 -1.82 -5.41
CA SER A 202 19.12 -3.22 -5.76
C SER A 202 20.32 -3.80 -5.02
N THR A 203 20.49 -5.11 -5.19
CA THR A 203 21.59 -5.90 -4.61
C THR A 203 22.96 -5.53 -5.16
N TYR A 204 23.05 -4.94 -6.35
CA TYR A 204 24.29 -4.42 -6.95
C TYR A 204 24.94 -3.34 -6.11
N LYS A 205 24.16 -2.55 -5.37
CA LYS A 205 24.71 -1.58 -4.42
C LYS A 205 25.04 -2.22 -3.08
N LYS A 206 24.15 -3.07 -2.58
CA LYS A 206 24.28 -3.69 -1.27
C LYS A 206 23.66 -5.08 -1.30
N THR A 207 24.47 -6.10 -1.03
CA THR A 207 24.09 -7.52 -1.06
C THR A 207 22.83 -7.84 -0.26
N LYS A 208 22.58 -7.11 0.84
CA LYS A 208 21.32 -7.16 1.60
C LYS A 208 20.61 -5.81 1.57
N THR A 209 19.43 -5.79 0.96
CA THR A 209 18.54 -4.63 0.84
C THR A 209 17.11 -5.07 1.10
N PHE A 210 16.30 -4.17 1.68
CA PHE A 210 14.85 -4.37 1.88
C PHE A 210 14.02 -3.32 1.11
N SER A 211 14.70 -2.59 0.22
CA SER A 211 14.12 -1.51 -0.59
C SER A 211 14.20 -1.87 -2.06
N ASP A 212 14.12 -3.15 -2.38
CA ASP A 212 14.23 -3.70 -3.73
C ASP A 212 12.90 -4.21 -4.26
N VAL A 213 11.79 -4.10 -3.54
CA VAL A 213 10.48 -4.57 -4.02
C VAL A 213 9.59 -3.39 -4.38
N PHE A 214 8.85 -3.52 -5.47
CA PHE A 214 7.84 -2.56 -5.89
C PHE A 214 6.67 -3.22 -6.60
N PHE A 215 5.61 -2.44 -6.79
CA PHE A 215 4.42 -2.80 -7.50
C PHE A 215 4.23 -1.84 -8.68
N ALA A 216 3.92 -2.40 -9.85
CA ALA A 216 3.75 -1.66 -11.10
C ALA A 216 2.61 -2.26 -11.92
N GLU A 217 2.17 -1.53 -12.95
CA GLU A 217 1.35 -2.10 -14.02
C GLU A 217 2.26 -2.64 -15.12
N ASN A 218 2.05 -3.88 -15.54
CA ASN A 218 2.78 -4.45 -16.67
C ASN A 218 2.20 -3.93 -18.01
N SER A 219 2.76 -4.40 -19.13
CA SER A 219 2.31 -4.05 -20.49
C SER A 219 0.84 -4.41 -20.77
N THR A 220 0.25 -5.36 -20.03
CA THR A 220 -1.16 -5.75 -20.13
C THR A 220 -2.07 -4.99 -19.16
N GLY A 221 -1.56 -3.96 -18.48
CA GLY A 221 -2.30 -3.16 -17.49
C GLY A 221 -2.59 -3.91 -16.18
N THR A 222 -1.93 -5.05 -15.96
CA THR A 222 -2.11 -5.88 -14.76
C THR A 222 -1.20 -5.40 -13.64
N HIS A 223 -1.78 -5.19 -12.46
CA HIS A 223 -1.05 -4.82 -11.25
C HIS A 223 -0.22 -5.99 -10.71
N ALA A 224 1.04 -5.72 -10.40
CA ALA A 224 2.09 -6.71 -10.54
C ALA A 224 3.26 -6.39 -9.60
N CYS A 225 3.81 -7.39 -8.88
CA CYS A 225 4.96 -7.24 -7.98
C CYS A 225 6.29 -7.60 -8.64
N TYR A 226 7.33 -6.86 -8.30
CA TYR A 226 8.64 -6.93 -8.92
C TYR A 226 9.77 -6.72 -7.91
N ARG A 227 10.91 -7.36 -8.18
CA ARG A 227 12.20 -7.07 -7.57
C ARG A 227 13.01 -6.16 -8.48
N PHE A 228 13.42 -5.00 -7.99
CA PHE A 228 14.22 -4.00 -8.67
C PHE A 228 15.67 -4.48 -8.85
N ILE A 229 16.14 -4.46 -10.09
CA ILE A 229 17.50 -4.86 -10.47
C ILE A 229 18.33 -3.61 -10.79
N ALA A 230 17.86 -2.80 -11.73
CA ALA A 230 18.58 -1.60 -12.15
C ALA A 230 17.64 -0.56 -12.76
N THR A 231 18.09 0.69 -12.75
CA THR A 231 17.57 1.73 -13.63
C THR A 231 18.47 1.83 -14.84
N CYS A 232 17.88 1.77 -16.02
CA CYS A 232 18.55 1.81 -17.31
C CYS A 232 18.32 3.20 -17.90
N VAL A 233 19.40 3.91 -18.24
CA VAL A 233 19.36 5.29 -18.73
C VAL A 233 20.07 5.39 -20.07
N ASP A 234 19.36 5.93 -21.06
CA ASP A 234 19.90 6.34 -22.36
C ASP A 234 19.30 7.72 -22.72
N GLY A 235 20.09 8.78 -22.54
CA GLY A 235 19.60 10.16 -22.61
C GLY A 235 18.42 10.41 -21.66
N ASP A 236 17.30 10.86 -22.21
CA ASP A 236 16.05 11.10 -21.47
C ASP A 236 15.18 9.83 -21.30
N ASN A 237 15.56 8.72 -21.93
CA ASN A 237 14.82 7.47 -21.84
C ASN A 237 15.25 6.67 -20.60
N VAL A 238 14.43 6.74 -19.56
CA VAL A 238 14.67 6.08 -18.28
C VAL A 238 13.71 4.92 -18.08
N ARG A 239 14.26 3.71 -17.95
CA ARG A 239 13.51 2.47 -17.72
C ARG A 239 13.99 1.76 -16.46
N ILE A 240 13.18 0.83 -15.97
CA ILE A 240 13.50 -0.03 -14.84
C ILE A 240 13.63 -1.46 -15.36
N LEU A 241 14.79 -2.06 -15.14
CA LEU A 241 14.99 -3.50 -15.23
C LEU A 241 14.59 -4.12 -13.90
N ALA A 242 13.68 -5.09 -13.96
CA ALA A 242 13.18 -5.76 -12.79
C ALA A 242 12.97 -7.26 -13.04
N GLU A 243 12.86 -8.01 -11.97
CA GLU A 243 12.49 -9.41 -12.00
C GLU A 243 11.07 -9.60 -11.47
N ARG A 244 10.33 -10.48 -12.13
CA ARG A 244 8.95 -10.77 -11.76
C ARG A 244 8.88 -11.57 -10.45
N ILE A 245 8.02 -11.13 -9.54
CA ILE A 245 7.59 -11.95 -8.39
C ILE A 245 6.21 -12.50 -8.70
N ARG A 246 6.08 -13.82 -8.77
CA ARG A 246 4.79 -14.48 -9.05
C ARG A 246 4.22 -15.12 -7.79
N PRO A 247 2.88 -15.11 -7.64
CA PRO A 247 2.22 -15.87 -6.59
C PRO A 247 2.54 -17.37 -6.71
N LEU A 248 2.53 -18.06 -5.57
CA LEU A 248 2.57 -19.52 -5.54
C LEU A 248 1.29 -20.10 -6.16
N ARG A 249 1.21 -21.44 -6.26
CA ARG A 249 -0.05 -22.08 -6.65
C ARG A 249 -1.13 -21.76 -5.61
N MET A 250 -2.39 -21.63 -6.05
CA MET A 250 -3.49 -21.26 -5.16
C MET A 250 -3.66 -22.19 -3.93
N SER A 251 -3.23 -23.45 -4.04
CA SER A 251 -3.23 -24.42 -2.93
C SER A 251 -2.12 -24.21 -1.90
N GLU A 252 -1.03 -23.56 -2.30
CA GLU A 252 0.18 -23.32 -1.49
C GLU A 252 0.18 -21.91 -0.88
N GLU A 253 -0.70 -21.04 -1.37
CA GLU A 253 -0.84 -19.68 -0.86
C GLU A 253 -1.45 -19.60 0.54
N PHE A 254 -0.82 -18.80 1.41
CA PHE A 254 -1.28 -18.49 2.77
C PHE A 254 -1.62 -19.73 3.62
N PRO A 255 -0.69 -20.69 3.80
CA PRO A 255 -0.97 -22.01 4.38
C PRO A 255 -1.57 -21.93 5.79
N LEU A 256 -1.10 -21.02 6.64
CA LEU A 256 -1.63 -20.87 7.99
C LEU A 256 -3.05 -20.29 8.01
N MET A 257 -3.39 -19.40 7.07
CA MET A 257 -4.75 -18.89 6.94
C MET A 257 -5.70 -19.93 6.31
N GLN A 258 -5.19 -20.73 5.37
CA GLN A 258 -5.89 -21.89 4.81
C GLN A 258 -6.24 -22.90 5.90
N LYS A 259 -5.28 -23.21 6.78
CA LYS A 259 -5.50 -24.08 7.95
C LYS A 259 -6.62 -23.55 8.84
N VAL A 260 -6.56 -22.25 9.18
CA VAL A 260 -7.60 -21.59 9.98
C VAL A 260 -8.98 -21.66 9.30
N ALA A 261 -9.05 -21.48 7.98
CA ALA A 261 -10.30 -21.58 7.24
C ALA A 261 -10.89 -22.99 7.25
N ASN A 262 -10.05 -24.02 7.21
CA ASN A 262 -10.45 -25.42 7.16
C ASN A 262 -10.85 -25.99 8.54
N GLU A 263 -10.16 -25.57 9.61
CA GLU A 263 -10.28 -26.22 10.93
C GLU A 263 -11.26 -25.52 11.88
N MET A 264 -11.59 -24.24 11.66
CA MET A 264 -12.51 -23.53 12.56
C MET A 264 -13.93 -24.10 12.48
N THR A 265 -14.65 -24.08 13.60
CA THR A 265 -16.07 -24.41 13.62
C THR A 265 -16.91 -23.28 13.04
N ARG A 266 -18.13 -23.59 12.57
CA ARG A 266 -19.10 -22.58 12.16
C ARG A 266 -19.50 -21.69 13.36
N PRO A 267 -19.65 -20.36 13.17
CA PRO A 267 -19.55 -19.60 11.91
C PRO A 267 -18.11 -19.10 11.60
N GLY A 268 -17.12 -19.43 12.43
CA GLY A 268 -15.76 -18.91 12.32
C GLY A 268 -15.05 -19.28 11.01
N ASN A 269 -15.28 -20.49 10.51
CA ASN A 269 -14.76 -20.91 9.20
C ASN A 269 -15.25 -20.02 8.05
N THR A 270 -16.49 -19.51 8.08
CA THR A 270 -17.02 -18.61 7.04
C THR A 270 -16.25 -17.29 7.02
N TYR A 271 -16.01 -16.70 8.19
CA TYR A 271 -15.19 -15.49 8.30
C TYR A 271 -13.75 -15.74 7.86
N ALA A 272 -13.17 -16.87 8.25
CA ALA A 272 -11.83 -17.26 7.82
C ALA A 272 -11.73 -17.43 6.29
N HIS A 273 -12.71 -18.08 5.65
CA HIS A 273 -12.78 -18.22 4.20
C HIS A 273 -12.91 -16.86 3.50
N ASN A 274 -13.69 -15.93 4.06
CA ASN A 274 -13.81 -14.58 3.53
C ASN A 274 -12.46 -13.87 3.56
N VAL A 275 -11.73 -13.92 4.68
CA VAL A 275 -10.40 -13.33 4.80
C VAL A 275 -9.41 -13.96 3.83
N LEU A 276 -9.39 -15.30 3.73
CA LEU A 276 -8.52 -16.02 2.81
C LEU A 276 -8.80 -15.67 1.34
N THR A 277 -10.07 -15.54 0.98
CA THR A 277 -10.47 -15.13 -0.38
C THR A 277 -9.99 -13.73 -0.69
N GLN A 278 -10.10 -12.80 0.27
CA GLN A 278 -9.58 -11.44 0.08
C GLN A 278 -8.04 -11.42 0.02
N LEU A 279 -7.33 -12.23 0.82
CA LEU A 279 -5.87 -12.37 0.74
C LEU A 279 -5.42 -12.78 -0.67
N LYS A 280 -5.98 -13.88 -1.20
CA LYS A 280 -5.59 -14.44 -2.51
C LYS A 280 -5.92 -13.53 -3.69
N ARG A 281 -6.88 -12.61 -3.53
CA ARG A 281 -7.34 -11.71 -4.60
C ARG A 281 -6.86 -10.28 -4.47
N PHE A 282 -6.23 -9.93 -3.33
CA PHE A 282 -5.77 -8.57 -3.12
C PHE A 282 -4.45 -8.33 -3.83
N SER A 283 -4.51 -7.58 -4.94
CA SER A 283 -3.33 -7.32 -5.79
C SER A 283 -2.18 -6.58 -5.09
N GLY A 284 -2.47 -5.89 -3.97
CA GLY A 284 -1.46 -5.22 -3.14
C GLY A 284 -0.72 -6.14 -2.16
N LEU A 285 -0.97 -7.45 -2.17
CA LEU A 285 -0.27 -8.46 -1.38
C LEU A 285 -0.03 -9.71 -2.22
N ILE A 286 1.21 -10.20 -2.25
CA ILE A 286 1.57 -11.46 -2.94
C ILE A 286 2.28 -12.39 -1.97
N HIS A 287 1.86 -13.66 -1.93
CA HIS A 287 2.64 -14.74 -1.35
C HIS A 287 3.29 -15.52 -2.50
N GLY A 288 4.60 -15.37 -2.69
CA GLY A 288 5.25 -15.73 -3.95
C GLY A 288 6.76 -15.84 -3.87
N CYS A 289 7.39 -15.99 -5.03
CA CYS A 289 8.85 -16.00 -5.16
C CYS A 289 9.30 -15.26 -6.44
N PRO A 290 10.53 -14.73 -6.48
CA PRO A 290 11.14 -14.23 -7.71
C PRO A 290 11.29 -15.36 -8.74
N THR A 291 10.94 -15.11 -10.00
CA THR A 291 10.86 -16.18 -11.01
C THR A 291 12.12 -16.38 -11.85
N GLY A 292 13.08 -15.46 -11.82
CA GLY A 292 14.13 -15.39 -12.83
C GLY A 292 13.73 -14.57 -14.07
N ASP A 293 12.44 -14.32 -14.30
CA ASP A 293 12.00 -13.60 -15.51
C ASP A 293 12.33 -12.12 -15.40
N ARG A 294 13.07 -11.59 -16.37
CA ARG A 294 13.39 -10.17 -16.47
C ARG A 294 12.34 -9.43 -17.28
N GLU A 295 11.91 -8.28 -16.76
CA GLU A 295 10.96 -7.39 -17.41
C GLU A 295 11.51 -5.96 -17.37
N ILE A 296 11.32 -5.25 -18.48
CA ILE A 296 11.61 -3.82 -18.59
C ILE A 296 10.32 -3.04 -18.44
N LEU A 297 10.31 -2.12 -17.49
CA LEU A 297 9.15 -1.31 -17.16
C LEU A 297 9.47 0.18 -17.34
N PRO A 298 8.55 0.99 -17.85
CA PRO A 298 8.70 2.44 -17.78
C PRO A 298 8.58 2.89 -16.31
N THR A 299 9.32 3.92 -15.92
CA THR A 299 9.25 4.47 -14.55
C THR A 299 7.84 4.94 -14.18
N SER A 300 7.05 5.39 -15.16
CA SER A 300 5.66 5.81 -14.99
C SER A 300 4.68 4.67 -14.68
N ALA A 301 5.07 3.40 -14.90
CA ALA A 301 4.25 2.24 -14.55
C ALA A 301 4.30 1.90 -13.06
N VAL A 302 5.28 2.41 -12.31
CA VAL A 302 5.41 2.14 -10.88
C VAL A 302 4.24 2.76 -10.12
N ARG A 303 3.54 1.95 -9.34
CA ARG A 303 2.35 2.34 -8.57
C ARG A 303 2.62 2.41 -7.07
N GLY A 304 3.57 1.64 -6.57
CA GLY A 304 3.89 1.60 -5.14
C GLY A 304 5.24 0.93 -4.87
N LEU A 305 5.85 1.24 -3.74
CA LEU A 305 6.93 0.46 -3.17
C LEU A 305 6.37 -0.75 -2.43
N GLY A 306 7.21 -1.77 -2.25
CA GLY A 306 6.90 -2.96 -1.50
C GLY A 306 7.71 -3.07 -0.21
N ALA A 307 7.11 -3.72 0.79
CA ALA A 307 7.81 -4.30 1.92
C ALA A 307 7.55 -5.80 1.93
N TYR A 308 8.39 -6.58 2.60
CA TYR A 308 8.23 -8.02 2.62
C TYR A 308 8.78 -8.68 3.87
N ILE A 309 8.30 -9.90 4.11
CA ILE A 309 8.89 -10.85 5.05
C ILE A 309 9.11 -12.17 4.31
N MET A 310 10.25 -12.82 4.57
CA MET A 310 10.58 -14.10 3.97
C MET A 310 10.07 -15.26 4.85
N ASP A 311 9.60 -16.31 4.20
CA ASP A 311 9.22 -17.60 4.78
C ASP A 311 9.93 -18.71 3.98
N GLY A 312 11.13 -19.08 4.45
CA GLY A 312 12.04 -19.93 3.69
C GLY A 312 12.45 -19.29 2.37
N THR A 313 12.15 -19.97 1.25
CA THR A 313 12.43 -19.51 -0.12
C THR A 313 11.36 -18.58 -0.68
N ASN A 314 10.19 -18.51 -0.04
CA ASN A 314 9.06 -17.70 -0.47
C ASN A 314 8.99 -16.41 0.34
N GLY A 315 8.21 -15.44 -0.12
CA GLY A 315 8.00 -14.17 0.57
C GLY A 315 6.56 -13.71 0.53
N TYR A 316 6.19 -12.94 1.54
CA TYR A 316 4.96 -12.15 1.56
C TYR A 316 5.32 -10.71 1.24
N TYR A 317 4.92 -10.23 0.07
CA TYR A 317 5.23 -8.91 -0.46
C TYR A 317 3.99 -8.04 -0.42
N VAL A 318 4.06 -6.89 0.26
CA VAL A 318 2.93 -5.98 0.43
C VAL A 318 3.27 -4.60 -0.10
N GLN A 319 2.37 -4.02 -0.90
CA GLN A 319 2.48 -2.64 -1.35
C GLN A 319 2.28 -1.71 -0.15
N ILE A 320 3.20 -0.77 0.06
CA ILE A 320 3.20 0.09 1.26
C ILE A 320 2.65 1.49 1.01
N ASN A 321 2.72 1.96 -0.24
CA ASN A 321 2.25 3.28 -0.66
C ASN A 321 1.71 3.24 -2.10
N GLY A 322 1.14 4.36 -2.56
CA GLY A 322 0.55 4.46 -3.90
C GLY A 322 -0.84 5.09 -3.90
N GLY A 323 -1.49 5.20 -2.74
CA GLY A 323 -2.70 6.03 -2.58
C GLY A 323 -2.35 7.46 -2.21
N CYS A 324 -3.10 8.44 -2.73
CA CYS A 324 -3.03 9.85 -2.33
C CYS A 324 -3.50 10.03 -0.89
N VAL A 325 -2.67 9.68 0.09
CA VAL A 325 -2.92 10.12 1.48
C VAL A 325 -2.42 11.55 1.66
N HIS A 326 -1.33 11.95 0.96
CA HIS A 326 -0.77 13.31 1.03
C HIS A 326 0.00 13.77 -0.23
N HIS A 327 -0.47 13.46 -1.45
CA HIS A 327 0.03 14.13 -2.67
C HIS A 327 -0.98 15.12 -3.19
#